data_AF-H7FQ86-F1
#
_entry.id   AF-H7FQ86-F1
#
_cell.length_a   1.000
_cell.length_b   1.000
_cell.length_c   1.000
_cell.angle_alpha   90.00
_cell.angle_beta   90.00
_cell.angle_gamma   90.00
#
_symmetry.space_group_name_H-M   'P 1'
#
loop_
_entity.id
_entity.type
_entity.pdbx_description
1 polymer ?
#
loop_
_entity_poly.entity_id
_entity_poly.type
_entity_poly.pdbx_seq_one_letter_code
_entity_poly.pdbx_strand_id
1 'polypeptide(L)' 'MVVDLIKELVSKIDSLNLVNTFNNAIDKKPLIISTTAYSDYAVEGFNLGAVDYLVKPIPFHRFLKSVIRAQ' A
#
# COMPACT_ATOMS: atom_id res chain seq x y z
N MET A 1 10.31 -4.08 -19.09
CA MET A 1 11.63 -4.35 -18.47
C MET A 1 11.69 -3.85 -17.03
N VAL A 2 11.69 -2.53 -16.75
CA VAL A 2 11.74 -2.02 -15.36
C VAL A 2 10.46 -2.32 -14.57
N VAL A 3 9.28 -2.13 -15.17
CA VAL A 3 7.99 -2.45 -14.53
C VAL A 3 7.87 -3.94 -14.21
N ASP A 4 8.35 -4.80 -15.10
CA ASP A 4 8.30 -6.26 -14.91
C ASP A 4 9.27 -6.70 -13.80
N LEU A 5 10.46 -6.09 -13.75
CA LEU A 5 11.42 -6.27 -12.66
C LEU A 5 10.82 -5.84 -11.31
N ILE A 6 10.09 -4.71 -11.27
CA ILE A 6 9.39 -4.27 -10.07
C ILE A 6 8.30 -5.26 -9.68
N LYS A 7 7.51 -5.78 -10.63
CA LYS A 7 6.48 -6.79 -10.34
C LYS A 7 7.09 -8.09 -9.80
N GLU A 8 8.21 -8.53 -10.37
CA GLU A 8 8.92 -9.73 -9.92
C GLU A 8 9.54 -9.55 -8.53
N LEU A 9 10.08 -8.36 -8.25
CA LEU A 9 10.60 -8.02 -6.92
C LEU A 9 9.47 -7.98 -5.87
N VAL A 10 8.37 -7.29 -6.21
CA VAL A 10 7.20 -7.14 -5.34
C VAL A 10 6.53 -8.49 -5.05
N SER A 11 6.53 -9.43 -6.01
CA SER A 11 5.94 -10.76 -5.79
C SER A 11 6.79 -11.68 -4.89
N LYS A 12 8.08 -11.37 -4.72
CA LYS A 12 9.03 -12.13 -3.90
C LYS A 12 9.22 -11.58 -2.49
N ILE A 13 8.70 -10.40 -2.19
CA ILE A 13 8.88 -9.71 -0.90
C ILE A 13 7.54 -9.64 -0.18
N ASP A 14 7.57 -9.92 1.12
CA ASP A 14 6.41 -9.70 1.98
C ASP A 14 5.97 -8.22 1.94
N SER A 15 4.66 -7.98 1.88
CA SER A 15 4.11 -6.63 1.67
C SER A 15 4.52 -5.64 2.76
N LEU A 16 4.70 -6.09 4.01
CA LEU A 16 5.14 -5.23 5.12
C LEU A 16 6.62 -4.85 4.95
N ASN A 17 7.45 -5.81 4.55
CA ASN A 17 8.86 -5.58 4.24
C ASN A 17 9.04 -4.63 3.05
N LEU A 18 8.15 -4.71 2.06
CA LEU A 18 8.13 -3.80 0.93
C LEU A 18 7.93 -2.34 1.38
N VAL A 19 6.92 -2.11 2.23
CA VAL A 19 6.63 -0.77 2.79
C VAL A 19 7.84 -0.21 3.54
N ASN A 20 8.45 -1.01 4.41
CA ASN A 20 9.64 -0.61 5.15
C ASN A 20 10.83 -0.30 4.23
N THR A 21 11.03 -1.09 3.17
CA THR A 21 12.09 -0.88 2.19
C THR A 21 11.91 0.47 1.50
N PHE A 22 10.70 0.78 1.01
CA PHE A 22 10.43 2.05 0.33
C PHE A 22 10.52 3.26 1.27
N ASN A 23 10.05 3.13 2.51
CA ASN A 23 10.14 4.19 3.51
C ASN A 23 11.58 4.59 3.87
N ASN A 24 12.53 3.65 3.72
CA ASN A 24 13.94 3.87 4.03
C ASN A 24 14.81 4.17 2.79
N ALA A 25 14.35 3.80 1.59
CA ALA A 25 15.12 3.94 0.35
C ALA A 25 14.86 5.24 -0.42
N ILE A 26 13.78 5.98 -0.11
CA ILE A 26 13.38 7.19 -0.85
C ILE A 26 13.26 8.37 0.12
N ASP A 27 14.00 9.46 -0.12
CA ASP A 27 13.98 10.67 0.71
C ASP A 27 12.57 11.26 0.85
N LYS A 28 11.81 11.26 -0.25
CA LYS A 28 10.39 11.61 -0.23
C LYS A 28 9.57 10.35 0.00
N LYS A 29 9.12 10.15 1.25
CA LYS A 29 8.27 9.02 1.61
C LYS A 29 7.02 8.96 0.72
N PRO A 30 6.72 7.78 0.13
CA PRO A 30 5.52 7.62 -0.68
C PRO A 30 4.26 7.63 0.20
N LEU A 31 3.15 8.11 -0.37
CA LEU A 31 1.83 7.95 0.21
C LEU A 31 1.30 6.56 -0.16
N ILE A 32 0.98 5.74 0.84
CA ILE A 32 0.60 4.34 0.64
C ILE A 32 -0.86 4.15 1.01
N ILE A 33 -1.64 3.55 0.10
CA ILE A 33 -3.00 3.07 0.37
C ILE A 33 -2.97 1.54 0.27
N SER A 34 -3.28 0.87 1.37
CA SER A 34 -3.26 -0.59 1.43
C SER A 34 -4.64 -1.17 1.13
N THR A 35 -4.68 -2.33 0.45
CA THR A 35 -5.93 -3.03 0.17
C THR A 35 -5.85 -4.50 0.55
N THR A 36 -6.95 -5.08 1.02
CA THR A 36 -7.00 -6.46 1.51
C THR A 36 -8.32 -7.14 1.14
N ALA A 37 -8.41 -8.46 1.27
CA ALA A 37 -9.69 -9.16 1.39
C ALA A 37 -10.10 -9.45 2.85
N TYR A 38 -9.23 -9.14 3.83
CA TYR A 38 -9.36 -9.53 5.23
C TYR A 38 -9.22 -8.33 6.16
N SER A 39 -10.31 -7.97 6.84
CA SER A 39 -10.38 -6.79 7.71
C SER A 39 -9.38 -6.78 8.87
N ASP A 40 -8.97 -7.95 9.37
CA ASP A 40 -8.07 -8.04 10.52
C ASP A 40 -6.65 -7.54 10.20
N TYR A 41 -6.23 -7.63 8.94
CA TYR A 41 -4.94 -7.11 8.46
C TYR A 41 -4.98 -5.59 8.21
N ALA A 42 -6.11 -4.92 8.50
CA ALA A 42 -6.26 -3.47 8.34
C ALA A 42 -5.43 -2.68 9.32
N VAL A 43 -5.40 -3.18 10.54
CA VAL A 43 -4.75 -2.51 11.67
C VAL A 43 -3.23 -2.52 11.49
N GLU A 44 -2.69 -3.64 11.04
CA GLU A 44 -1.25 -3.81 10.84
C GLU A 44 -0.71 -2.91 9.70
N GLY A 45 -1.45 -2.80 8.60
CA GLY A 45 -1.10 -1.89 7.50
C GLY A 45 -1.13 -0.41 7.89
N PHE A 46 -1.99 -0.02 8.85
CA PHE A 46 -2.07 1.35 9.36
C PHE A 46 -0.83 1.72 10.20
N ASN A 47 -0.33 0.78 11.00
CA ASN A 47 0.87 0.98 11.84
C ASN A 47 2.14 1.27 11.02
N LEU A 48 2.15 0.92 9.73
CA LEU A 48 3.27 1.19 8.82
C LEU A 48 3.21 2.57 8.15
N GLY A 49 2.29 3.44 8.55
CA GLY A 49 2.16 4.80 8.02
C GLY A 49 1.38 4.89 6.70
N ALA A 50 0.51 3.90 6.42
CA ALA A 50 -0.43 4.01 5.31
C ALA A 50 -1.43 5.17 5.53
N VAL A 51 -1.76 5.86 4.45
CA VAL A 51 -2.69 7.01 4.42
C VAL A 51 -4.15 6.55 4.51
N ASP A 52 -4.47 5.40 3.94
CA ASP A 52 -5.81 4.79 4.03
C ASP A 52 -5.71 3.27 3.85
N TYR A 53 -6.79 2.59 4.24
CA TYR A 53 -6.95 1.15 4.10
C TYR A 53 -8.31 0.80 3.47
N LEU A 54 -8.30 -0.08 2.48
CA LEU A 54 -9.48 -0.48 1.73
C LEU A 54 -9.69 -2.00 1.78
N VAL A 55 -10.82 -2.42 2.35
CA VAL A 55 -11.26 -3.82 2.33
C VAL A 55 -11.99 -4.10 1.01
N LYS A 56 -11.66 -5.21 0.37
CA LYS A 56 -12.30 -5.71 -0.84
C LYS A 56 -13.63 -6.38 -0.49
N PRO A 57 -14.65 -6.29 -1.37
CA PRO A 57 -14.65 -5.53 -2.63
C PRO A 57 -14.65 -4.02 -2.36
N ILE A 58 -13.88 -3.25 -3.13
CA ILE A 58 -13.68 -1.81 -2.90
C ILE A 58 -14.72 -1.03 -3.70
N PRO A 59 -15.66 -0.32 -3.05
CA PRO A 59 -16.56 0.56 -3.77
C PRO A 59 -15.80 1.75 -4.37
N PHE A 60 -16.16 2.15 -5.59
CA PHE A 60 -15.47 3.25 -6.29
C PHE A 60 -15.44 4.55 -5.47
N HIS A 61 -16.52 4.88 -4.75
CA HIS A 61 -16.56 6.06 -3.88
C HIS A 61 -15.53 5.99 -2.73
N ARG A 62 -15.25 4.79 -2.19
CA ARG A 62 -14.21 4.62 -1.15
C ARG A 62 -12.82 4.77 -1.73
N PHE A 63 -12.58 4.19 -2.91
CA PHE A 63 -11.33 4.38 -3.66
C PHE A 63 -11.06 5.87 -3.90
N LEU A 64 -12.04 6.60 -4.45
CA LEU A 64 -11.89 8.03 -4.74
C LEU A 64 -11.57 8.85 -3.47
N LYS A 65 -12.26 8.56 -2.36
CA LYS A 65 -11.98 9.20 -1.08
C LYS A 65 -10.54 8.96 -0.59
N SER A 66 -10.01 7.75 -0.79
CA SER A 66 -8.62 7.43 -0.43
C SER A 66 -7.61 8.14 -1.31
N VAL A 67 -7.87 8.24 -2.62
CA VAL A 67 -7.01 9.00 -3.55
C VAL A 67 -6.96 10.47 -3.18
N ILE A 68 -8.10 11.07 -2.84
CA ILE A 68 -8.18 12.49 -2.40
C ILE A 68 -7.36 12.72 -1.12
N ARG A 69 -7.31 11.74 -0.21
CA ARG A 69 -6.47 11.82 1.01
C ARG A 69 -4.97 11.72 0.71
N ALA A 70 -4.59 11.16 -0.43
CA ALA A 70 -3.20 10.90 -0.83
C ALA A 70 -2.69 11.93 -1.86
N GLN A 71 -3.10 13.19 -1.74
CA GLN A 71 -2.64 14.33 -2.56
C GLN A 71 -1.63 15.19 -1.80
#